data_AF-K8PFC6-F1
#
_entry.id   AF-K8PFC6-F1
#
_cell.length_a   1.000
_cell.length_b   1.000
_cell.length_c   1.000
_cell.angle_alpha   90.00
_cell.angle_beta   90.00
_cell.angle_gamma   90.00
#
_symmetry.space_group_name_H-M   'P 1'
#
loop_
_entity.id
_entity.type
_entity.pdbx_description
1 polymer ?
#
loop_
_entity_poly.entity_id
_entity_poly.type
_entity_poly.pdbx_seq_one_letter_code
_entity_poly.pdbx_strand_id
1 'polypeptide(L)'
;MVSGGLVLGQTTQATTPSPQTTQTDKPQDAATPATGAIPPQSEPVTVAPAQPAEATPAPVPAPLSPAEQKAADNKAALDALLAEATALKTSYENSRRGRTRAPVSLSAFRSMELRLQMAAAADPANASALDMANAMRMIQYGILQPSVQIAAVANRELYAHEMGQRMRDDGMKVEASGRGNSTVRFVSPQMTRQMAMQLVETAKIPEQARALQFRRVVFSSGRRSWTYDVARGRLR
;
A
#
# COMPACT_ATOMS: atom_id res chain seq x y z
N MET A 1 61.53 25.10 21.33
CA MET A 1 61.05 23.72 21.13
C MET A 1 60.26 23.72 19.83
N VAL A 2 60.82 23.52 18.62
CA VAL A 2 61.90 22.57 18.21
C VAL A 2 61.42 21.14 18.47
N SER A 3 60.70 20.52 17.51
CA SER A 3 61.18 19.61 16.43
C SER A 3 61.06 18.14 16.87
N GLY A 4 60.91 17.11 16.02
CA GLY A 4 60.77 16.90 14.57
C GLY A 4 60.65 15.36 14.33
N GLY A 5 60.50 14.74 13.16
CA GLY A 5 60.25 15.13 11.75
C GLY A 5 59.34 14.04 11.09
N LEU A 6 58.80 14.14 9.86
CA LEU A 6 59.30 14.53 8.51
C LEU A 6 60.04 13.42 7.74
N VAL A 7 60.01 13.51 6.39
CA VAL A 7 60.54 12.57 5.34
C VAL A 7 59.68 11.30 5.19
N LEU A 8 59.17 10.89 4.01
CA LEU A 8 58.92 11.51 2.68
C LEU A 8 57.90 10.63 1.89
N GLY A 9 57.43 11.03 0.69
CA GLY A 9 56.63 10.13 -0.19
C GLY A 9 55.93 10.80 -1.40
N GLN A 10 56.55 10.79 -2.59
CA GLN A 10 56.10 11.44 -3.83
C GLN A 10 56.44 10.53 -5.04
N THR A 11 55.78 10.51 -6.20
CA THR A 11 54.67 11.32 -6.80
C THR A 11 53.76 10.35 -7.61
N THR A 12 52.85 10.63 -8.57
CA THR A 12 52.34 11.77 -9.38
C THR A 12 50.86 11.42 -9.75
N GLN A 13 49.89 12.35 -9.87
CA GLN A 13 49.56 13.24 -11.02
C GLN A 13 49.19 12.55 -12.36
N ALA A 14 48.07 13.00 -12.97
CA ALA A 14 47.61 12.76 -14.36
C ALA A 14 47.13 11.32 -14.71
N THR A 15 46.20 11.04 -15.64
CA THR A 15 45.24 11.89 -16.41
C THR A 15 44.09 11.01 -16.95
N THR A 16 42.92 11.59 -17.27
CA THR A 16 42.01 11.03 -18.29
C THR A 16 42.50 11.39 -19.70
N PRO A 17 42.19 10.57 -20.72
CA PRO A 17 41.42 11.13 -21.84
C PRO A 17 40.44 10.16 -22.51
N SER A 18 39.50 10.73 -23.26
CA SER A 18 38.80 10.06 -24.36
C SER A 18 39.33 10.58 -25.70
N PRO A 19 39.26 9.79 -26.79
CA PRO A 19 38.95 10.29 -28.13
C PRO A 19 37.53 9.82 -28.52
N GLN A 20 36.63 10.66 -29.06
CA GLN A 20 36.65 11.46 -30.29
C GLN A 20 36.61 10.64 -31.59
N THR A 21 35.64 11.02 -32.44
CA THR A 21 35.43 10.60 -33.83
C THR A 21 36.36 11.32 -34.80
N THR A 22 36.48 10.83 -36.04
CA THR A 22 36.01 11.49 -37.30
C THR A 22 36.73 10.91 -38.54
N GLN A 23 36.01 10.83 -39.69
CA GLN A 23 36.52 10.60 -41.07
C GLN A 23 37.17 9.24 -41.41
N THR A 24 37.43 8.85 -42.68
CA THR A 24 36.68 8.93 -43.97
C THR A 24 37.47 8.16 -45.07
N ASP A 25 36.77 7.76 -46.14
CA ASP A 25 37.26 7.41 -47.50
C ASP A 25 37.71 5.98 -47.91
N LYS A 26 37.72 5.76 -49.24
CA LYS A 26 38.14 4.55 -49.98
C LYS A 26 39.53 4.75 -50.62
N PRO A 27 40.27 3.67 -50.94
CA PRO A 27 40.21 3.00 -52.27
C PRO A 27 39.90 1.48 -52.12
N GLN A 28 39.41 0.68 -53.08
CA GLN A 28 39.43 0.60 -54.57
C GLN A 28 40.42 -0.47 -55.12
N ASP A 29 39.89 -1.34 -55.99
CA ASP A 29 40.49 -2.32 -56.93
C ASP A 29 41.53 -3.37 -56.47
N ALA A 30 41.21 -4.66 -56.71
CA ALA A 30 41.87 -5.48 -57.75
C ALA A 30 41.36 -6.95 -57.87
N ALA A 31 41.42 -7.49 -59.10
CA ALA A 31 41.64 -8.91 -59.49
C ALA A 31 40.64 -10.05 -59.16
N THR A 32 39.81 -10.39 -60.16
CA THR A 32 39.35 -11.75 -60.57
C THR A 32 40.47 -12.50 -61.37
N PRO A 33 40.27 -13.69 -62.02
CA PRO A 33 39.34 -14.83 -61.84
C PRO A 33 40.02 -16.24 -61.94
N ALA A 34 39.27 -17.32 -61.64
CA ALA A 34 39.48 -18.73 -62.11
C ALA A 34 38.32 -19.62 -61.57
N THR A 35 37.72 -20.62 -62.23
CA THR A 35 37.83 -21.18 -63.60
C THR A 35 36.45 -21.71 -64.04
N GLY A 36 36.24 -21.86 -65.35
CA GLY A 36 35.02 -22.27 -66.06
C GLY A 36 34.43 -23.68 -65.76
N ALA A 37 33.49 -24.18 -66.57
CA ALA A 37 33.29 -23.93 -68.01
C ALA A 37 31.82 -23.85 -68.47
N ILE A 38 31.62 -23.52 -69.76
CA ILE A 38 30.34 -23.34 -70.47
C ILE A 38 30.34 -24.27 -71.71
N PRO A 39 29.19 -24.82 -72.13
CA PRO A 39 28.87 -24.99 -73.55
C PRO A 39 27.69 -24.09 -74.02
N PRO A 40 27.61 -23.69 -75.31
CA PRO A 40 27.08 -22.36 -75.65
C PRO A 40 25.83 -22.27 -76.54
N GLN A 41 25.20 -21.08 -76.48
CA GLN A 41 24.52 -20.31 -77.55
C GLN A 41 23.51 -20.97 -78.52
N SER A 42 22.32 -20.34 -78.61
CA SER A 42 21.82 -19.69 -79.85
C SER A 42 20.73 -18.64 -79.53
N GLU A 43 20.43 -17.78 -80.50
CA GLU A 43 19.69 -16.49 -80.42
C GLU A 43 18.21 -16.56 -80.93
N PRO A 44 17.40 -15.48 -81.05
CA PRO A 44 17.10 -14.34 -80.14
C PRO A 44 15.56 -14.02 -80.04
N VAL A 45 15.18 -12.74 -79.79
CA VAL A 45 13.89 -12.03 -80.07
C VAL A 45 12.93 -11.65 -78.89
N THR A 46 13.22 -10.49 -78.27
CA THR A 46 12.36 -9.27 -78.09
C THR A 46 10.99 -9.26 -77.34
N VAL A 47 10.72 -8.12 -76.65
CA VAL A 47 9.46 -7.67 -75.98
C VAL A 47 9.18 -8.37 -74.62
N ALA A 48 8.75 -7.76 -73.51
CA ALA A 48 8.00 -6.51 -73.24
C ALA A 48 8.52 -5.72 -72.00
N PRO A 49 8.11 -4.45 -71.77
CA PRO A 49 8.46 -3.72 -70.54
C PRO A 49 7.71 -4.26 -69.31
N ALA A 50 8.35 -4.21 -68.14
CA ALA A 50 7.76 -4.67 -66.88
C ALA A 50 6.63 -3.73 -66.40
N GLN A 51 5.46 -4.30 -66.11
CA GLN A 51 4.43 -3.61 -65.32
C GLN A 51 4.89 -3.49 -63.85
N PRO A 52 4.58 -2.38 -63.16
CA PRO A 52 4.73 -2.33 -61.71
C PRO A 52 3.77 -3.33 -61.06
N ALA A 53 4.26 -4.11 -60.10
CA ALA A 53 3.41 -5.04 -59.35
C ALA A 53 2.33 -4.27 -58.60
N GLU A 54 1.06 -4.63 -58.79
CA GLU A 54 -0.04 -4.07 -58.00
C GLU A 54 0.18 -4.43 -56.53
N ALA A 55 0.15 -3.41 -55.66
CA ALA A 55 0.20 -3.62 -54.23
C ALA A 55 -1.14 -4.21 -53.78
N THR A 56 -1.20 -5.54 -53.65
CA THR A 56 -2.35 -6.25 -53.08
C THR A 56 -2.79 -5.55 -51.78
N PRO A 57 -4.04 -5.06 -51.67
CA PRO A 57 -4.51 -4.42 -50.47
C PRO A 57 -4.30 -5.35 -49.27
N ALA A 58 -3.68 -4.84 -48.21
CA ALA A 58 -3.56 -5.58 -46.96
C ALA A 58 -4.97 -6.00 -46.51
N PRO A 59 -5.19 -7.28 -46.14
CA PRO A 59 -6.53 -7.77 -45.83
C PRO A 59 -7.11 -6.93 -44.70
N VAL A 60 -8.28 -6.34 -44.95
CA VAL A 60 -9.02 -5.56 -43.95
C VAL A 60 -9.22 -6.47 -42.73
N PRO A 61 -8.83 -6.05 -41.51
CA PRO A 61 -8.93 -6.90 -40.33
C PRO A 61 -10.38 -7.37 -40.16
N ALA A 62 -10.56 -8.68 -40.04
CA ALA A 62 -11.89 -9.28 -39.97
C ALA A 62 -12.67 -8.68 -38.79
N PRO A 63 -13.98 -8.37 -38.96
CA PRO A 63 -14.79 -7.87 -37.86
C PRO A 63 -14.85 -8.93 -36.76
N LEU A 64 -14.60 -8.50 -35.52
CA LEU A 64 -14.59 -9.38 -34.34
C LEU A 64 -15.91 -10.17 -34.24
N SER A 65 -15.82 -11.44 -33.85
CA SER A 65 -17.03 -12.21 -33.55
C SER A 65 -17.78 -11.59 -32.36
N PRO A 66 -19.10 -11.82 -32.22
CA PRO A 66 -19.87 -11.31 -31.09
C PRO A 66 -19.33 -11.76 -29.71
N ALA A 67 -18.60 -12.87 -29.66
CA ALA A 67 -17.94 -13.35 -28.44
C ALA A 67 -16.66 -12.54 -28.12
N GLU A 68 -15.83 -12.26 -29.13
CA GLU A 68 -14.62 -11.45 -28.98
C GLU A 68 -14.94 -9.99 -28.67
N GLN A 69 -15.96 -9.42 -29.31
CA GLN A 69 -16.45 -8.08 -28.98
C GLN A 69 -16.88 -8.00 -27.50
N LYS A 70 -17.72 -8.95 -27.04
CA LYS A 70 -18.14 -9.01 -25.64
C LYS A 70 -16.98 -9.19 -24.66
N ALA A 71 -15.92 -9.92 -25.04
CA ALA A 71 -14.71 -10.05 -24.24
C ALA A 71 -13.92 -8.73 -24.17
N ALA A 72 -13.83 -8.00 -25.28
CA ALA A 72 -13.22 -6.68 -25.32
C ALA A 72 -14.01 -5.65 -24.49
N ASP A 73 -15.34 -5.65 -24.58
CA ASP A 73 -16.23 -4.79 -23.81
C ASP A 73 -16.09 -5.04 -22.29
N ASN A 74 -16.10 -6.32 -21.89
CA ASN A 74 -15.86 -6.74 -20.50
C ASN A 74 -14.50 -6.25 -19.98
N LYS A 75 -13.45 -6.35 -20.80
CA LYS A 75 -12.11 -5.89 -20.44
C LYS A 75 -12.06 -4.36 -20.30
N ALA A 76 -12.64 -3.62 -21.24
CA ALA A 76 -12.72 -2.16 -21.17
C ALA A 76 -13.48 -1.69 -19.91
N ALA A 77 -14.55 -2.39 -19.53
CA ALA A 77 -15.29 -2.12 -18.30
C ALA A 77 -14.46 -2.40 -17.02
N LEU A 78 -13.64 -3.46 -17.02
CA LEU A 78 -12.69 -3.76 -15.94
C LEU A 78 -11.60 -2.70 -15.83
N ASP A 79 -10.97 -2.32 -16.95
CA ASP A 79 -9.91 -1.31 -16.99
C ASP A 79 -10.44 0.07 -16.52
N ALA A 80 -11.67 0.44 -16.90
CA ALA A 80 -12.35 1.62 -16.40
C ALA A 80 -12.63 1.55 -14.88
N LEU A 81 -13.09 0.40 -14.36
CA LEU A 81 -13.34 0.20 -12.93
C LEU A 81 -12.05 0.29 -12.10
N LEU A 82 -10.94 -0.25 -12.61
CA LEU A 82 -9.61 -0.13 -12.00
C LEU A 82 -9.08 1.31 -12.02
N ALA A 83 -9.38 2.07 -13.08
CA ALA A 83 -9.07 3.50 -13.17
C ALA A 83 -9.87 4.33 -12.14
N GLU A 84 -11.20 4.11 -12.03
CA GLU A 84 -12.03 4.76 -11.00
C GLU A 84 -11.49 4.46 -9.59
N ALA A 85 -11.20 3.19 -9.29
CA ALA A 85 -10.68 2.77 -7.99
C ALA A 85 -9.31 3.39 -7.67
N THR A 86 -8.45 3.53 -8.69
CA THR A 86 -7.14 4.18 -8.55
C THR A 86 -7.27 5.68 -8.32
N ALA A 87 -8.20 6.37 -8.99
CA ALA A 87 -8.52 7.76 -8.74
C ALA A 87 -9.09 7.97 -7.31
N LEU A 88 -10.00 7.09 -6.87
CA LEU A 88 -10.59 7.12 -5.53
C LEU A 88 -9.54 6.89 -4.43
N LYS A 89 -8.63 5.93 -4.61
CA LYS A 89 -7.45 5.70 -3.75
C LYS A 89 -6.53 6.91 -3.69
N THR A 90 -6.28 7.55 -4.82
CA THR A 90 -5.43 8.75 -4.93
C THR A 90 -6.07 9.96 -4.23
N SER A 91 -7.39 10.10 -4.34
CA SER A 91 -8.16 11.12 -3.61
C SER A 91 -8.05 10.94 -2.09
N TYR A 92 -8.19 9.70 -1.59
CA TYR A 92 -7.97 9.38 -0.17
C TYR A 92 -6.55 9.71 0.28
N GLU A 93 -5.52 9.30 -0.48
CA GLU A 93 -4.13 9.60 -0.11
C GLU A 93 -3.84 11.11 -0.09
N ASN A 94 -4.41 11.88 -1.02
CA ASN A 94 -4.29 13.34 -1.00
C ASN A 94 -5.02 13.96 0.20
N SER A 95 -6.21 13.46 0.57
CA SER A 95 -6.94 13.92 1.76
C SER A 95 -6.18 13.58 3.05
N ARG A 96 -5.69 12.34 3.18
CA ARG A 96 -4.86 11.86 4.30
C ARG A 96 -3.55 12.64 4.47
N ARG A 97 -3.02 13.21 3.38
CA ARG A 97 -1.83 14.08 3.37
C ARG A 97 -2.17 15.58 3.50
N GLY A 98 -3.43 15.94 3.74
CA GLY A 98 -3.89 17.33 3.86
C GLY A 98 -3.88 18.14 2.57
N ARG A 99 -3.62 17.50 1.40
CA ARG A 99 -3.56 18.16 0.08
C ARG A 99 -4.94 18.50 -0.47
N THR A 100 -5.99 17.80 -0.03
CA THR A 100 -7.38 18.07 -0.39
C THR A 100 -8.27 18.11 0.85
N ARG A 101 -9.23 19.05 0.88
CA ARG A 101 -10.26 19.15 1.93
C ARG A 101 -11.61 18.54 1.51
N ALA A 102 -11.63 17.79 0.40
CA ALA A 102 -12.84 17.11 -0.07
C ALA A 102 -13.27 16.03 0.93
N PRO A 103 -14.59 15.89 1.22
CA PRO A 103 -15.08 14.90 2.16
C PRO A 103 -14.89 13.47 1.62
N VAL A 104 -14.30 12.59 2.43
CA VAL A 104 -14.05 11.20 2.06
C VAL A 104 -15.31 10.37 2.30
N SER A 105 -16.00 9.98 1.22
CA SER A 105 -17.24 9.20 1.32
C SER A 105 -16.97 7.70 1.49
N LEU A 106 -17.30 7.14 2.66
CA LEU A 106 -17.20 5.70 2.95
C LEU A 106 -18.00 4.84 1.93
N SER A 107 -19.19 5.30 1.53
CA SER A 107 -20.05 4.54 0.61
C SER A 107 -19.44 4.39 -0.78
N ALA A 108 -18.61 5.34 -1.23
CA ALA A 108 -17.88 5.24 -2.49
C ALA A 108 -16.82 4.12 -2.45
N PHE A 109 -16.09 3.97 -1.33
CA PHE A 109 -15.14 2.86 -1.18
C PHE A 109 -15.85 1.51 -1.08
N ARG A 110 -17.00 1.46 -0.40
CA ARG A 110 -17.77 0.22 -0.24
C ARG A 110 -18.44 -0.24 -1.53
N SER A 111 -18.96 0.68 -2.35
CA SER A 111 -19.51 0.36 -3.67
C SER A 111 -18.40 0.00 -4.67
N MET A 112 -17.21 0.59 -4.54
CA MET A 112 -16.04 0.21 -5.32
C MET A 112 -15.53 -1.19 -4.96
N GLU A 113 -15.40 -1.50 -3.66
CA GLU A 113 -15.05 -2.84 -3.17
C GLU A 113 -16.01 -3.90 -3.74
N LEU A 114 -17.32 -3.66 -3.66
CA LEU A 114 -18.33 -4.60 -4.14
C LEU A 114 -18.26 -4.81 -5.67
N ARG A 115 -18.14 -3.73 -6.47
CA ARG A 115 -17.98 -3.85 -7.93
C ARG A 115 -16.73 -4.64 -8.31
N LEU A 116 -15.61 -4.38 -7.63
CA LEU A 116 -14.34 -5.08 -7.86
C LEU A 116 -14.40 -6.56 -7.43
N GLN A 117 -15.07 -6.87 -6.32
CA GLN A 117 -15.34 -8.26 -5.89
C GLN A 117 -16.22 -9.00 -6.91
N MET A 118 -17.24 -8.35 -7.47
CA MET A 118 -18.06 -8.94 -8.54
C MET A 118 -17.25 -9.19 -9.82
N ALA A 119 -16.34 -8.28 -10.20
CA ALA A 119 -15.47 -8.46 -11.36
C ALA A 119 -14.44 -9.61 -11.17
N ALA A 120 -13.91 -9.78 -9.95
CA ALA A 120 -13.03 -10.90 -9.60
C ALA A 120 -13.78 -12.24 -9.44
N ALA A 121 -15.07 -12.21 -9.09
CA ALA A 121 -15.92 -13.41 -9.01
C ALA A 121 -16.45 -13.84 -10.40
N ALA A 122 -16.60 -12.90 -11.34
CA ALA A 122 -17.02 -13.19 -12.71
C ALA A 122 -15.90 -13.84 -13.54
N ASP A 123 -14.63 -13.49 -13.27
CA ASP A 123 -13.45 -14.17 -13.81
C ASP A 123 -12.31 -14.15 -12.77
N PRO A 124 -11.95 -15.31 -12.18
CA PRO A 124 -10.86 -15.45 -11.22
C PRO A 124 -9.47 -15.05 -11.73
N ALA A 125 -9.26 -14.91 -13.04
CA ALA A 125 -8.00 -14.38 -13.58
C ALA A 125 -7.78 -12.88 -13.26
N ASN A 126 -8.84 -12.15 -12.90
CA ASN A 126 -8.81 -10.72 -12.56
C ASN A 126 -8.25 -10.45 -11.15
N ALA A 127 -7.06 -10.98 -10.84
CA ALA A 127 -6.37 -10.78 -9.56
C ALA A 127 -6.20 -9.29 -9.21
N SER A 128 -5.98 -8.42 -10.20
CA SER A 128 -5.91 -6.96 -10.05
C SER A 128 -7.19 -6.35 -9.47
N ALA A 129 -8.36 -6.90 -9.78
CA ALA A 129 -9.63 -6.46 -9.20
C ALA A 129 -9.74 -6.86 -7.72
N LEU A 130 -9.31 -8.08 -7.38
CA LEU A 130 -9.30 -8.57 -6.00
C LEU A 130 -8.32 -7.77 -5.12
N ASP A 131 -7.11 -7.51 -5.61
CA ASP A 131 -6.13 -6.66 -4.92
C ASP A 131 -6.64 -5.22 -4.72
N MET A 132 -7.29 -4.66 -5.74
CA MET A 132 -7.87 -3.32 -5.63
C MET A 132 -9.08 -3.31 -4.67
N ALA A 133 -9.90 -4.35 -4.63
CA ALA A 133 -10.99 -4.49 -3.65
C ALA A 133 -10.44 -4.56 -2.21
N ASN A 134 -9.38 -5.35 -1.99
CA ASN A 134 -8.67 -5.40 -0.72
C ASN A 134 -8.08 -4.03 -0.34
N ALA A 135 -7.58 -3.25 -1.30
CA ALA A 135 -7.14 -1.88 -1.06
C ALA A 135 -8.31 -0.95 -0.68
N MET A 136 -9.48 -1.04 -1.33
CA MET A 136 -10.68 -0.27 -0.95
C MET A 136 -11.13 -0.62 0.49
N ARG A 137 -11.09 -1.89 0.85
CA ARG A 137 -11.44 -2.39 2.20
C ARG A 137 -10.47 -1.88 3.27
N MET A 138 -9.17 -1.89 3.00
CA MET A 138 -8.17 -1.32 3.91
C MET A 138 -8.33 0.20 4.08
N ILE A 139 -8.72 0.93 3.03
CA ILE A 139 -9.04 2.36 3.12
C ILE A 139 -10.30 2.59 3.97
N GLN A 140 -11.35 1.77 3.83
CA GLN A 140 -12.54 1.86 4.72
C GLN A 140 -12.17 1.70 6.20
N TYR A 141 -11.29 0.75 6.55
CA TYR A 141 -10.79 0.65 7.92
C TYR A 141 -10.04 1.92 8.36
N GLY A 142 -9.21 2.52 7.49
CA GLY A 142 -8.53 3.79 7.75
C GLY A 142 -9.48 4.99 7.91
N ILE A 143 -10.63 5.00 7.21
CA ILE A 143 -11.68 6.03 7.34
C ILE A 143 -12.47 5.86 8.65
N LEU A 144 -12.76 4.62 9.05
CA LEU A 144 -13.52 4.31 10.26
C LEU A 144 -12.70 4.42 11.55
N GLN A 145 -11.37 4.27 11.47
CA GLN A 145 -10.49 4.22 12.64
C GLN A 145 -10.62 5.43 13.59
N PRO A 146 -10.72 6.70 13.13
CA PRO A 146 -10.93 7.84 14.01
C PRO A 146 -12.27 7.79 14.74
N SER A 147 -13.37 7.43 14.05
CA SER A 147 -14.70 7.31 14.64
C SER A 147 -14.76 6.19 15.68
N VAL A 148 -14.10 5.05 15.42
CA VAL A 148 -13.95 3.96 16.40
C VAL A 148 -13.12 4.41 17.61
N GLN A 149 -12.07 5.21 17.40
CA GLN A 149 -11.30 5.78 18.52
C GLN A 149 -12.14 6.75 19.36
N ILE A 150 -12.95 7.63 18.74
CA ILE A 150 -13.83 8.58 19.45
C ILE A 150 -14.91 7.82 20.25
N ALA A 151 -15.58 6.85 19.64
CA ALA A 151 -16.56 6.02 20.33
C ALA A 151 -15.93 5.24 21.50
N ALA A 152 -14.73 4.70 21.31
CA ALA A 152 -14.01 4.03 22.39
C ALA A 152 -13.51 4.99 23.48
N VAL A 153 -13.23 6.27 23.18
CA VAL A 153 -12.92 7.29 24.18
C VAL A 153 -14.15 7.60 25.04
N ALA A 154 -15.30 7.88 24.41
CA ALA A 154 -16.54 8.18 25.10
C ALA A 154 -17.04 6.99 25.96
N ASN A 155 -17.02 5.78 25.42
CA ASN A 155 -17.44 4.58 26.16
C ASN A 155 -16.57 4.30 27.39
N ARG A 156 -15.28 4.67 27.37
CA ARG A 156 -14.38 4.57 28.54
C ARG A 156 -14.68 5.63 29.60
N GLU A 157 -15.08 6.84 29.21
CA GLU A 157 -15.51 7.90 30.13
C GLU A 157 -16.83 7.52 30.82
N LEU A 158 -17.83 7.09 30.04
CA LEU A 158 -19.11 6.60 30.55
C LEU A 158 -18.92 5.45 31.56
N TYR A 159 -18.09 4.46 31.22
CA TYR A 159 -17.76 3.36 32.14
C TYR A 159 -17.12 3.83 33.46
N ALA A 160 -16.13 4.73 33.39
CA ALA A 160 -15.49 5.23 34.60
C ALA A 160 -16.44 6.08 35.45
N HIS A 161 -17.33 6.86 34.81
CA HIS A 161 -18.37 7.62 35.50
C HIS A 161 -19.40 6.72 36.18
N GLU A 162 -19.94 5.71 35.48
CA GLU A 162 -20.87 4.74 36.08
C GLU A 162 -20.24 3.95 37.23
N MET A 163 -19.02 3.44 37.04
CA MET A 163 -18.34 2.67 38.09
C MET A 163 -17.96 3.55 39.28
N GLY A 164 -17.60 4.82 39.04
CA GLY A 164 -17.36 5.85 40.06
C GLY A 164 -18.63 6.43 40.71
N GLN A 165 -19.81 6.09 40.20
CA GLN A 165 -21.08 6.22 40.95
C GLN A 165 -21.31 4.99 41.82
N ARG A 166 -21.20 3.77 41.26
CA ARG A 166 -21.47 2.51 41.98
C ARG A 166 -20.54 2.27 43.17
N MET A 167 -19.24 2.54 43.03
CA MET A 167 -18.24 2.35 44.08
C MET A 167 -18.01 3.60 44.95
N ARG A 168 -18.87 4.62 44.81
CA ARG A 168 -18.75 5.88 45.58
C ARG A 168 -18.89 5.64 47.08
N ASP A 169 -19.85 4.80 47.45
CA ASP A 169 -20.22 4.53 48.83
C ASP A 169 -19.16 3.63 49.52
N ASP A 170 -18.42 2.82 48.74
CA ASP A 170 -17.19 2.13 49.14
C ASP A 170 -15.98 3.09 49.31
N GLY A 171 -16.19 4.41 49.19
CA GLY A 171 -15.14 5.42 49.25
C GLY A 171 -14.16 5.37 48.07
N MET A 172 -14.57 4.82 46.92
CA MET A 172 -13.70 4.60 45.76
C MET A 172 -14.09 5.50 44.57
N LYS A 173 -13.15 6.34 44.15
CA LYS A 173 -13.27 7.17 42.94
C LYS A 173 -12.78 6.38 41.73
N VAL A 174 -13.52 6.41 40.62
CA VAL A 174 -13.10 5.80 39.35
C VAL A 174 -12.98 6.86 38.27
N GLU A 175 -11.88 6.83 37.52
CA GLU A 175 -11.52 7.85 36.51
C GLU A 175 -10.95 7.19 35.25
N ALA A 176 -11.36 7.64 34.07
CA ALA A 176 -10.68 7.30 32.82
C ALA A 176 -9.53 8.29 32.58
N SER A 177 -8.38 7.80 32.12
CA SER A 177 -7.13 8.58 32.11
C SER A 177 -6.11 8.14 31.06
N GLY A 178 -5.12 8.99 30.81
CA GLY A 178 -4.06 8.77 29.82
C GLY A 178 -4.51 9.03 28.37
N ARG A 179 -3.60 8.85 27.40
CA ARG A 179 -3.88 9.15 25.99
C ARG A 179 -5.08 8.34 25.49
N GLY A 180 -6.12 9.05 25.03
CA GLY A 180 -7.38 8.44 24.57
C GLY A 180 -8.13 7.68 25.66
N ASN A 181 -8.00 8.10 26.92
CA ASN A 181 -8.63 7.49 28.10
C ASN A 181 -8.34 5.99 28.27
N SER A 182 -7.21 5.53 27.73
CA SER A 182 -6.86 4.11 27.63
C SER A 182 -6.41 3.46 28.95
N THR A 183 -6.52 4.16 30.09
CA THR A 183 -6.29 3.62 31.44
C THR A 183 -7.43 3.99 32.37
N VAL A 184 -8.18 3.02 32.89
CA VAL A 184 -9.12 3.26 34.01
C VAL A 184 -8.35 3.18 35.32
N ARG A 185 -8.65 4.10 36.25
CA ARG A 185 -8.01 4.22 37.55
C ARG A 185 -9.06 4.14 38.66
N PHE A 186 -8.86 3.23 39.59
CA PHE A 186 -9.63 3.04 40.81
C PHE A 186 -8.81 3.62 41.98
N VAL A 187 -9.35 4.59 42.71
CA VAL A 187 -8.66 5.30 43.79
C VAL A 187 -9.48 5.22 45.07
N SER A 188 -8.94 4.61 46.13
CA SER A 188 -9.50 4.66 47.49
C SER A 188 -8.36 4.81 48.49
N PRO A 189 -8.49 5.66 49.53
CA PRO A 189 -7.46 5.78 50.58
C PRO A 189 -7.06 4.45 51.23
N GLN A 190 -7.99 3.49 51.28
CA GLN A 190 -7.81 2.16 51.86
C GLN A 190 -7.31 1.10 50.85
N MET A 191 -7.04 1.48 49.59
CA MET A 191 -6.65 0.51 48.55
C MET A 191 -5.35 -0.23 48.90
N THR A 192 -5.44 -1.57 48.99
CA THR A 192 -4.31 -2.47 49.24
C THR A 192 -4.02 -3.36 48.02
N ARG A 193 -2.85 -4.00 47.99
CA ARG A 193 -2.51 -4.98 46.95
C ARG A 193 -3.47 -6.18 46.93
N GLN A 194 -3.93 -6.64 48.10
CA GLN A 194 -4.89 -7.75 48.20
C GLN A 194 -6.26 -7.32 47.64
N MET A 195 -6.76 -6.14 48.01
CA MET A 195 -8.01 -5.63 47.47
C MET A 195 -7.94 -5.40 45.95
N ALA A 196 -6.79 -4.93 45.44
CA ALA A 196 -6.54 -4.81 44.00
C ALA A 196 -6.52 -6.17 43.26
N MET A 197 -5.99 -7.23 43.87
CA MET A 197 -6.06 -8.60 43.32
C MET A 197 -7.51 -9.11 43.32
N GLN A 198 -8.21 -8.95 44.45
CA GLN A 198 -9.60 -9.37 44.61
C GLN A 198 -10.52 -8.67 43.60
N LEU A 199 -10.38 -7.36 43.40
CA LEU A 199 -11.12 -6.59 42.39
C LEU A 199 -10.81 -7.01 40.95
N VAL A 200 -9.59 -7.49 40.67
CA VAL A 200 -9.22 -8.08 39.38
C VAL A 200 -9.92 -9.43 39.16
N GLU A 201 -10.02 -10.26 40.20
CA GLU A 201 -10.57 -11.63 40.11
C GLU A 201 -12.10 -11.68 40.20
N THR A 202 -12.73 -10.98 41.15
CA THR A 202 -14.17 -11.13 41.45
C THR A 202 -15.05 -10.18 40.66
N ALA A 203 -14.64 -8.92 40.49
CA ALA A 203 -15.51 -7.87 39.94
C ALA A 203 -15.52 -7.80 38.39
N LYS A 204 -14.89 -8.77 37.71
CA LYS A 204 -14.79 -8.86 36.23
C LYS A 204 -14.21 -7.61 35.54
N ILE A 205 -13.53 -6.74 36.29
CA ILE A 205 -12.93 -5.50 35.80
C ILE A 205 -11.97 -5.77 34.61
N PRO A 206 -11.15 -6.84 34.57
CA PRO A 206 -10.34 -7.17 33.39
C PRO A 206 -11.15 -7.49 32.12
N GLU A 207 -12.31 -8.16 32.25
CA GLU A 207 -13.17 -8.51 31.11
C GLU A 207 -13.81 -7.24 30.53
N GLN A 208 -14.39 -6.41 31.40
CA GLN A 208 -14.97 -5.11 31.03
C GLN A 208 -13.90 -4.17 30.45
N ALA A 209 -12.71 -4.12 31.07
CA ALA A 209 -11.59 -3.32 30.58
C ALA A 209 -11.14 -3.76 29.18
N ARG A 210 -11.11 -5.07 28.91
CA ARG A 210 -10.78 -5.63 27.59
C ARG A 210 -11.86 -5.32 26.55
N ALA A 211 -13.13 -5.46 26.89
CA ALA A 211 -14.25 -5.14 26.00
C ALA A 211 -14.26 -3.64 25.60
N LEU A 212 -14.00 -2.76 26.57
CA LEU A 212 -13.88 -1.31 26.37
C LEU A 212 -12.50 -0.88 25.86
N GLN A 213 -11.65 -1.83 25.47
CA GLN A 213 -10.32 -1.60 24.88
C GLN A 213 -9.40 -0.70 25.75
N PHE A 214 -9.52 -0.74 27.07
CA PHE A 214 -8.52 -0.18 27.97
C PHE A 214 -7.22 -0.98 27.84
N ARG A 215 -6.08 -0.29 27.93
CA ARG A 215 -4.74 -0.91 27.93
C ARG A 215 -4.30 -1.30 29.34
N ARG A 216 -4.76 -0.58 30.35
CA ARG A 216 -4.38 -0.74 31.76
C ARG A 216 -5.57 -0.48 32.68
N VAL A 217 -5.58 -1.17 33.81
CA VAL A 217 -6.36 -0.83 34.99
C VAL A 217 -5.36 -0.48 36.11
N VAL A 218 -5.58 0.62 36.82
CA VAL A 218 -4.68 1.08 37.89
C VAL A 218 -5.46 1.20 39.19
N PHE A 219 -5.10 0.40 40.19
CA PHE A 219 -5.61 0.50 41.55
C PHE A 219 -4.65 1.37 42.36
N SER A 220 -5.13 2.35 43.13
CA SER A 220 -4.30 3.35 43.80
C SER A 220 -4.81 3.75 45.18
N SER A 221 -3.90 3.94 46.13
CA SER A 221 -4.14 4.58 47.43
C SER A 221 -3.71 6.04 47.48
N GLY A 222 -3.42 6.64 46.32
CA GLY A 222 -2.78 7.95 46.20
C GLY A 222 -1.28 7.94 46.54
N ARG A 223 -0.85 7.11 47.51
CA ARG A 223 0.57 6.91 47.89
C ARG A 223 1.24 5.71 47.22
N ARG A 224 0.47 4.66 46.91
CA ARG A 224 0.94 3.45 46.20
C ARG A 224 -0.05 3.08 45.10
N SER A 225 0.40 2.36 44.08
CA SER A 225 -0.46 1.87 43.02
C SER A 225 -0.02 0.50 42.49
N TRP A 226 -1.00 -0.22 41.93
CA TRP A 226 -0.85 -1.53 41.32
C TRP A 226 -1.51 -1.50 39.95
N THR A 227 -0.80 -1.94 38.91
CA THR A 227 -1.20 -1.78 37.51
C THR A 227 -1.45 -3.15 36.87
N TYR A 228 -2.71 -3.41 36.50
CA TYR A 228 -3.07 -4.56 35.69
C TYR A 228 -2.88 -4.21 34.21
N ASP A 229 -2.04 -4.98 33.52
CA ASP A 229 -1.82 -4.86 32.08
C ASP A 229 -2.84 -5.76 31.36
N VAL A 230 -3.82 -5.13 30.70
CA VAL A 230 -4.99 -5.83 30.10
C VAL A 230 -4.58 -6.76 28.96
N ALA A 231 -3.47 -6.46 28.27
CA ALA A 231 -2.94 -7.30 27.21
C ALA A 231 -2.06 -8.45 27.73
N ARG A 232 -1.48 -8.31 28.94
CA ARG A 232 -0.62 -9.33 29.57
C ARG A 232 -1.29 -10.14 30.67
N GLY A 233 -2.56 -9.86 30.98
CA GLY A 233 -3.38 -10.63 31.93
C GLY A 233 -2.84 -10.63 33.38
N ARG A 234 -2.09 -9.61 33.81
CA ARG A 234 -1.41 -9.63 35.11
C ARG A 234 -1.31 -8.28 35.81
N LEU A 235 -1.47 -8.31 37.13
CA LEU A 235 -1.20 -7.20 38.05
C LEU A 235 0.31 -7.05 38.29
N ARG A 236 0.77 -5.80 38.43
CA ARG A 236 2.13 -5.41 38.85
C ARG A 236 2.02 -4.39 39.97
#